data_AF-A0A963MI85-F1
#
_entry.id   AF-A0A963MI85-F1
#
_cell.length_a   1.000
_cell.length_b   1.000
_cell.length_c   1.000
_cell.angle_alpha   90.00
_cell.angle_beta   90.00
_cell.angle_gamma   90.00
#
_symmetry.space_group_name_H-M   'P 1'
#
loop_
_entity.id
_entity.type
_entity.pdbx_description
1 polymer ?
#
loop_
_entity_poly.entity_id
_entity_poly.type
_entity_poly.pdbx_seq_one_letter_code
_entity_poly.pdbx_strand_id
1 'polypeptide(L)'
;MRFAGSQTYVTTADLTLAVNAAVTLQRPLLIKGEPGTGKTMLAEEVAASLGLPLFQWHIKSTTKAQQGLYEYDAVSRLRDSQLG
;
A
#
# COMPACT_ATOMS: atom_id res chain seq x y z
N MET A 1 7.08 -0.81 16.40
CA MET A 1 7.43 -1.53 15.15
C MET A 1 8.62 -0.82 14.54
N ARG A 2 9.69 -1.53 14.15
CA ARG A 2 10.91 -0.92 13.60
C ARG A 2 11.40 -1.72 12.39
N PHE A 3 11.58 -1.04 11.27
CA PHE A 3 12.20 -1.55 10.05
C PHE A 3 13.72 -1.40 10.13
N ALA A 4 14.45 -2.46 9.82
CA ALA A 4 15.92 -2.51 9.85
C ALA A 4 16.55 -2.84 8.47
N GLY A 5 15.74 -2.80 7.41
CA GLY A 5 16.09 -3.38 6.10
C GLY A 5 15.65 -4.85 6.00
N SER A 6 15.98 -5.50 4.88
CA SER A 6 15.75 -6.93 4.67
C SER A 6 16.94 -7.58 3.97
N GLN A 7 16.96 -8.92 3.89
CA GLN A 7 18.02 -9.64 3.18
C GLN A 7 18.02 -9.34 1.67
N THR A 8 16.88 -8.92 1.14
CA THR A 8 16.60 -8.73 -0.29
C THR A 8 16.58 -7.24 -0.69
N TYR A 9 16.59 -6.31 0.27
CA TYR A 9 16.48 -4.88 -0.01
C TYR A 9 17.46 -4.04 0.81
N VAL A 10 18.40 -3.41 0.09
CA VAL A 10 19.43 -2.54 0.68
C VAL A 10 18.86 -1.14 0.87
N THR A 11 18.79 -0.71 2.13
CA THR A 11 18.26 0.61 2.52
C THR A 11 19.39 1.52 2.96
N THR A 12 19.36 2.79 2.55
CA THR A 12 20.19 3.82 3.18
C THR A 12 19.69 4.13 4.60
N ALA A 13 20.56 4.67 5.45
CA ALA A 13 20.18 5.08 6.80
C ALA A 13 19.00 6.08 6.79
N ASP A 14 19.00 7.00 5.84
CA ASP A 14 17.95 8.01 5.68
C ASP A 14 16.60 7.38 5.31
N LEU A 15 16.59 6.40 4.41
CA LEU A 15 15.37 5.70 4.01
C LEU A 15 14.79 4.91 5.19
N THR A 16 15.66 4.21 5.93
CA THR A 16 15.26 3.48 7.14
C THR A 16 14.71 4.41 8.21
N LEU A 17 15.30 5.59 8.38
CA LEU A 17 14.81 6.61 9.29
C LEU A 17 13.42 7.12 8.88
N ALA A 18 13.22 7.44 7.60
CA ALA A 18 11.95 7.92 7.07
C ALA A 18 10.81 6.90 7.25
N VAL A 19 11.07 5.63 6.95
CA VAL A 19 10.11 4.53 7.17
C VAL A 19 9.75 4.41 8.65
N ASN A 20 10.75 4.37 9.52
CA ASN A 20 10.52 4.25 10.97
C ASN A 20 9.77 5.44 11.55
N ALA A 21 10.06 6.65 11.07
CA ALA A 21 9.34 7.86 11.47
C ALA A 21 7.86 7.80 11.03
N ALA A 22 7.59 7.41 9.79
CA ALA A 22 6.23 7.25 9.27
C ALA A 22 5.41 6.23 10.07
N VAL A 23 6.00 5.07 10.37
CA VAL A 23 5.37 4.03 11.19
C VAL A 23 5.10 4.53 12.61
N THR A 24 6.08 5.18 13.24
CA THR A 24 5.97 5.67 14.62
C THR A 24 4.94 6.79 14.75
N LEU A 25 4.90 7.71 13.78
CA LEU A 25 3.99 8.85 13.78
C LEU A 25 2.60 8.52 13.22
N GLN A 26 2.42 7.31 12.68
CA GLN A 26 1.23 6.90 11.93
C GLN A 26 0.86 7.91 10.83
N ARG A 27 1.89 8.40 10.12
CA ARG A 27 1.74 9.35 9.01
C ARG A 27 2.06 8.66 7.68
N PRO A 28 1.36 9.02 6.59
CA PRO A 28 1.67 8.49 5.27
C PRO A 28 3.07 8.90 4.81
N LEU A 29 3.74 8.01 4.08
CA LEU A 29 5.06 8.23 3.50
C LEU A 29 4.98 8.19 1.98
N LEU A 30 5.37 9.29 1.33
CA LEU A 30 5.47 9.38 -0.12
C LEU A 30 6.94 9.20 -0.55
N ILE A 31 7.19 8.22 -1.43
CA ILE A 31 8.53 7.92 -1.94
C ILE A 31 8.64 8.35 -3.40
N LYS A 32 9.65 9.18 -3.70
CA LYS A 32 10.00 9.62 -5.06
C LYS A 32 11.37 9.08 -5.48
N GLY A 33 11.61 8.93 -6.78
CA GLY A 33 12.93 8.63 -7.34
C GLY A 33 12.84 8.07 -8.76
N GLU A 34 13.99 7.86 -9.39
CA GLU A 34 14.09 7.36 -10.77
C GLU A 34 13.39 6.00 -10.99
N PRO A 35 12.83 5.72 -12.17
CA PRO A 35 12.30 4.40 -12.49
C PRO A 35 13.30 3.27 -12.18
N GLY A 36 12.82 2.14 -11.66
CA GLY A 36 13.68 0.99 -11.36
C GLY A 36 14.44 1.02 -10.03
N THR A 37 14.29 2.06 -9.19
CA THR A 37 15.00 2.15 -7.89
C THR A 37 14.35 1.36 -6.73
N GLY A 38 13.52 0.36 -7.02
CA GLY A 38 12.96 -0.54 -6.00
C GLY A 38 11.90 0.09 -5.08
N LYS A 39 11.19 1.15 -5.51
CA LYS A 39 10.12 1.78 -4.71
C LYS A 39 8.96 0.83 -4.37
N THR A 40 8.54 0.00 -5.32
CA THR A 40 7.50 -1.02 -5.09
C THR A 40 8.00 -2.08 -4.12
N MET A 41 9.23 -2.57 -4.34
CA MET A 41 9.88 -3.56 -3.48
C MET A 41 10.03 -3.07 -2.04
N LEU A 42 10.31 -1.78 -1.82
CA LEU A 42 10.34 -1.21 -0.47
C LEU A 42 9.03 -1.45 0.29
N ALA A 43 7.87 -1.27 -0.35
CA ALA A 43 6.59 -1.48 0.31
C ALA A 43 6.36 -2.95 0.67
N GLU A 44 6.76 -3.87 -0.20
CA GLU A 44 6.72 -5.32 0.02
C GLU A 44 7.59 -5.74 1.21
N GLU A 45 8.82 -5.24 1.25
CA GLU A 45 9.81 -5.57 2.28
C GLU A 45 9.47 -4.95 3.64
N VAL A 46 8.93 -3.73 3.65
CA VAL A 46 8.42 -3.10 4.87
C VAL A 46 7.22 -3.89 5.42
N ALA A 47 6.28 -4.31 4.57
CA ALA A 47 5.14 -5.11 5.03
C ALA A 47 5.59 -6.48 5.56
N ALA A 48 6.46 -7.18 4.83
CA ALA A 48 7.00 -8.48 5.22
C ALA A 48 7.78 -8.42 6.54
N SER A 49 8.69 -7.46 6.69
CA SER A 49 9.50 -7.30 7.91
C SER A 49 8.68 -6.90 9.14
N LEU A 50 7.56 -6.20 8.95
CA LEU A 50 6.65 -5.82 10.03
C LEU A 50 5.55 -6.86 10.28
N GLY A 51 5.47 -7.92 9.47
CA GLY A 51 4.41 -8.95 9.56
C GLY A 51 3.02 -8.39 9.27
N LEU A 52 2.92 -7.38 8.39
CA LEU A 52 1.67 -6.70 8.04
C LEU A 52 1.16 -7.13 6.66
N PRO A 53 -0.16 -7.16 6.44
CA PRO A 53 -0.71 -7.33 5.10
C PRO A 53 -0.38 -6.12 4.22
N LEU A 54 -0.01 -6.37 2.96
CA LEU A 54 0.18 -5.33 1.95
C LEU A 54 -1.05 -5.23 1.04
N PHE A 55 -1.77 -4.12 1.13
CA PHE A 55 -2.84 -3.80 0.21
C PHE A 55 -2.32 -2.90 -0.91
N GLN A 56 -2.30 -3.41 -2.14
CA GLN A 56 -1.85 -2.66 -3.30
C GLN A 56 -3.04 -2.07 -4.05
N TRP A 57 -3.05 -0.76 -4.25
CA TRP A 57 -4.04 -0.09 -5.09
C TRP A 57 -3.34 0.75 -6.17
N HIS A 58 -3.50 0.33 -7.42
CA HIS A 58 -2.92 1.00 -8.58
C HIS A 58 -3.80 2.17 -9.01
N ILE A 59 -3.30 3.40 -8.84
CA ILE A 59 -3.98 4.62 -9.24
C ILE A 59 -3.60 5.00 -10.69
N LYS A 60 -4.61 5.26 -11.51
CA LYS A 60 -4.49 5.80 -12.89
C LYS A 60 -5.13 7.19 -12.93
N SER A 61 -4.88 7.95 -14.00
CA SER A 61 -5.55 9.25 -14.22
C SER A 61 -7.08 9.14 -14.33
N THR A 62 -7.58 7.95 -14.67
CA THR A 62 -9.01 7.65 -14.73
C THR A 62 -9.59 7.10 -13.43
N THR A 63 -8.77 6.89 -12.40
CA THR A 63 -9.21 6.38 -11.10
C THR A 63 -9.96 7.48 -10.33
N LYS A 64 -11.20 7.19 -9.92
CA LYS A 64 -12.04 8.07 -9.11
C LYS A 64 -11.99 7.65 -7.64
N ALA A 65 -12.14 8.61 -6.73
CA ALA A 65 -12.17 8.36 -5.29
C ALA A 65 -13.23 7.34 -4.86
N GLN A 66 -14.41 7.36 -5.51
CA GLN A 66 -15.50 6.40 -5.27
C GLN A 66 -15.07 4.94 -5.44
N GLN A 67 -14.14 4.65 -6.37
CA GLN A 67 -13.63 3.30 -6.61
C GLN A 67 -12.75 2.78 -5.47
N GLY A 68 -12.28 3.65 -4.57
CA GLY A 68 -11.60 3.28 -3.33
C GLY A 68 -12.52 3.17 -2.13
N LEU A 69 -13.81 3.48 -2.30
CA LEU A 69 -14.83 3.34 -1.27
C LEU A 69 -15.63 2.06 -1.51
N TYR A 70 -16.31 1.59 -0.46
CA TYR A 70 -17.25 0.50 -0.58
C TYR A 70 -18.51 0.97 -1.31
N GLU A 71 -18.81 0.42 -2.48
CA GLU A 71 -20.07 0.65 -3.19
C GLU A 71 -21.05 -0.49 -2.89
N TYR A 72 -22.22 -0.14 -2.36
CA TYR A 72 -23.33 -1.07 -2.17
C TYR A 72 -24.24 -1.02 -3.39
N ASP A 73 -24.17 -2.03 -4.26
CA ASP A 73 -25.09 -2.16 -5.39
C ASP A 73 -26.36 -2.91 -4.96
N ALA A 74 -27.36 -2.14 -4.54
CA ALA A 74 -28.68 -2.64 -4.18
C ALA A 74 -29.41 -3.32 -5.35
N VAL A 75 -29.11 -2.94 -6.60
CA VAL A 75 -29.81 -3.43 -7.79
C VAL A 75 -29.29 -4.81 -8.18
N SER A 76 -27.98 -5.01 -8.18
CA SER A 76 -27.39 -6.35 -8.38
C SER A 76 -27.85 -7.33 -7.30
N ARG A 77 -27.90 -6.88 -6.03
CA ARG A 77 -28.46 -7.66 -4.91
C ARG A 77 -29.92 -8.07 -5.13
N LEU A 78 -30.76 -7.18 -5.66
CA LEU A 78 -32.17 -7.48 -5.95
C LEU A 78 -32.30 -8.48 -7.11
N ARG A 79 -31.47 -8.35 -8.14
CA ARG A 79 -31.49 -9.22 -9.32
C ARG A 79 -31.11 -10.67 -8.97
N ASP A 80 -30.12 -10.85 -8.11
CA ASP A 80 -29.74 -12.17 -7.59
C ASP A 80 -30.84 -12.82 -6.74
N SER A 81 -31.71 -12.02 -6.10
CA SER A 81 -32.86 -12.53 -5.33
C SER A 81 -34.05 -12.95 -6.20
N GLN A 82 -34.11 -12.54 -7.48
CA GLN A 82 -35.17 -12.92 -8.42
C GLN A 82 -34.81 -14.09 -9.35
N LEU A 83 -33.53 -14.51 -9.36
CA LEU A 83 -33.06 -15.66 -10.13
C LEU A 83 -33.01 -16.96 -9.29
N GLY A 84 -33.65 -16.95 -8.12
CA GLY A 84 -33.98 -18.14 -7.32
C GLY A 84 -35.35 -18.72 -7.71
#